data_AF-A0AA51MMM2-F1
#
_entry.id   AF-A0AA51MMM2-F1
#
_cell.length_a   1.000
_cell.length_b   1.000
_cell.length_c   1.000
_cell.angle_alpha   90.00
_cell.angle_beta   90.00
_cell.angle_gamma   90.00
#
_symmetry.space_group_name_H-M   'P 1'
#
loop_
_entity.id
_entity.type
_entity.pdbx_description
1 polymer ?
#
loop_
_entity_poly.entity_id
_entity_poly.type
_entity_poly.pdbx_seq_one_letter_code
_entity_poly.pdbx_strand_id
1 'polypeptide(L)'
;MQLQDQTVLSNVATRLHISESTLMRESLRSFLEQQLRVLNAEVFILHLRYGVSSVEDMEARYQDGTLEEADSWRDFQRLDRLEFQRDELSKLLRTLQ
;
A
#
# COMPACT_ATOMS: atom_id res chain seq x y z
N MET A 1 3.34 0.90 -26.57
CA MET A 1 3.39 2.20 -25.86
C MET A 1 3.15 3.27 -26.91
N GLN A 2 1.91 3.77 -26.99
CA GLN A 2 1.43 4.52 -28.15
C GLN A 2 1.85 6.00 -28.05
N LEU A 3 2.21 6.60 -29.18
CA LEU A 3 2.82 7.93 -29.34
C LEU A 3 2.20 9.08 -28.53
N GLN A 4 0.95 8.96 -28.06
CA GLN A 4 0.25 9.99 -27.28
C GLN A 4 0.83 10.16 -25.85
N ASP A 5 1.25 9.08 -25.18
CA ASP A 5 1.74 9.15 -23.80
C ASP A 5 3.09 9.87 -23.72
N GLN A 6 3.95 9.67 -24.71
CA GLN A 6 5.25 10.33 -24.81
C GLN A 6 5.10 11.86 -24.96
N THR A 7 4.12 12.30 -25.75
CA THR A 7 3.86 13.73 -25.97
C THR A 7 3.35 14.40 -24.71
N VAL A 8 2.51 13.72 -23.91
CA VAL A 8 2.01 14.26 -22.64
C VAL A 8 3.15 14.40 -21.63
N LEU A 9 3.97 13.35 -21.46
CA LEU A 9 5.11 13.37 -20.54
C LEU A 9 6.07 14.53 -20.83
N SER A 10 6.45 14.70 -22.10
CA SER A 10 7.39 15.74 -22.52
C SER A 10 6.83 17.15 -22.30
N ASN A 11 5.54 17.37 -22.60
CA ASN A 11 4.86 18.64 -22.37
C ASN A 11 4.80 19.00 -20.88
N VAL A 12 4.47 18.04 -20.02
CA VAL A 12 4.40 18.26 -18.56
C VAL A 12 5.79 18.53 -18.00
N ALA A 13 6.79 17.73 -18.37
CA ALA A 13 8.18 17.90 -17.94
C ALA A 13 8.72 19.30 -18.30
N THR A 14 8.47 19.74 -19.54
CA THR A 14 8.87 21.07 -20.02
C THR A 14 8.20 22.19 -19.22
N ARG A 15 6.88 22.10 -18.99
CA ARG A 15 6.13 23.12 -18.23
C ARG A 15 6.50 23.19 -16.76
N LEU A 16 6.91 22.07 -16.18
CA LEU A 16 7.37 21.97 -14.80
C LEU A 16 8.88 22.23 -14.65
N HIS A 17 9.60 22.47 -15.76
CA HIS A 17 11.05 22.69 -15.77
C HIS A 17 11.86 21.56 -15.11
N ILE A 18 11.43 20.30 -15.33
CA ILE A 18 12.12 19.09 -14.85
C ILE A 18 12.37 18.13 -16.02
N SER A 19 13.27 17.16 -15.82
CA SER A 19 13.49 16.11 -16.83
C SER A 19 12.32 15.12 -16.86
N GLU A 20 12.10 14.47 -18.01
CA GLU A 20 11.12 13.39 -18.13
C GLU A 20 11.42 12.23 -17.16
N SER A 21 12.70 11.95 -16.90
CA SER A 21 13.12 10.90 -15.96
C SER A 21 12.79 11.27 -14.51
N THR A 22 12.98 12.54 -14.12
CA THR A 22 12.57 13.05 -12.81
C THR A 22 11.04 13.00 -12.68
N LEU A 23 10.31 13.50 -13.68
CA LEU A 23 8.84 13.45 -13.68
C LEU A 23 8.34 12.01 -13.53
N MET A 24 8.92 11.07 -14.27
CA MET A 24 8.55 9.67 -14.21
C MET A 24 8.82 9.07 -12.82
N ARG A 25 10.01 9.28 -12.26
CA ARG A 25 10.37 8.78 -10.92
C ARG A 25 9.45 9.35 -9.84
N GLU A 26 9.23 10.66 -9.83
CA GLU A 26 8.41 11.32 -8.81
C GLU A 26 6.92 10.97 -8.95
N SER A 27 6.44 10.76 -10.17
CA SER A 27 5.07 10.28 -10.39
C SER A 27 4.86 8.84 -9.89
N LEU A 28 5.82 7.93 -10.13
CA LEU A 28 5.78 6.56 -9.61
C LEU A 28 5.86 6.56 -8.08
N ARG A 29 6.77 7.35 -7.50
CA ARG A 29 6.88 7.54 -6.05
C ARG A 29 5.55 8.00 -5.47
N SER A 30 5.01 9.10 -6.00
CA SER A 30 3.75 9.69 -5.52
C SER A 30 2.57 8.73 -5.63
N PHE A 31 2.51 7.94 -6.71
CA PHE A 31 1.49 6.92 -6.89
C PHE A 31 1.60 5.80 -5.85
N LEU A 32 2.79 5.22 -5.66
CA LEU A 32 3.02 4.15 -4.69
C LEU A 32 2.76 4.62 -3.25
N GLU A 33 3.18 5.84 -2.90
CA GLU A 33 2.91 6.44 -1.59
C GLU A 33 1.41 6.63 -1.35
N GLN A 34 0.64 7.05 -2.38
CA GLN A 34 -0.80 7.16 -2.27
C GLN A 34 -1.47 5.81 -2.04
N GLN A 35 -1.05 4.77 -2.77
CA GLN A 35 -1.56 3.41 -2.58
C GLN A 35 -1.24 2.89 -1.18
N LEU A 36 -0.02 3.15 -0.69
CA LEU A 36 0.40 2.77 0.66
C LEU A 36 -0.41 3.48 1.75
N ARG A 37 -0.75 4.76 1.57
CA ARG A 37 -1.65 5.49 2.48
C ARG A 37 -3.02 4.84 2.59
N VAL A 38 -3.61 4.42 1.47
CA VAL A 38 -4.91 3.74 1.45
C VAL A 38 -4.84 2.41 2.19
N LEU A 39 -3.83 1.58 1.88
CA LEU A 39 -3.64 0.29 2.56
C LEU A 39 -3.43 0.47 4.07
N ASN A 40 -2.60 1.42 4.47
CA ASN A 40 -2.34 1.70 5.89
C ASN A 40 -3.61 2.12 6.63
N ALA A 41 -4.50 2.89 5.99
CA ALA A 41 -5.78 3.26 6.58
C ALA A 41 -6.69 2.04 6.78
N GLU A 42 -6.74 1.13 5.81
CA GLU A 42 -7.52 -0.12 5.93
C GLU A 42 -6.97 -1.04 7.04
N VAL A 43 -5.64 -1.23 7.08
CA VAL A 43 -4.96 -1.99 8.13
C VAL A 43 -5.25 -1.37 9.50
N PHE A 44 -5.15 -0.05 9.61
CA PHE A 44 -5.42 0.67 10.87
C PHE A 44 -6.86 0.47 11.37
N ILE A 45 -7.85 0.45 10.47
CA ILE A 45 -9.25 0.18 10.84
C ILE A 45 -9.41 -1.23 11.41
N LEU A 46 -8.74 -2.22 10.82
CA LEU A 46 -8.78 -3.61 11.32
C LEU A 46 -8.07 -3.74 12.66
N HIS A 47 -6.89 -3.14 12.80
CA HIS A 47 -6.16 -3.05 14.07
C HIS A 47 -7.02 -2.46 15.18
N LEU A 48 -7.70 -1.34 14.91
CA LEU A 48 -8.57 -0.70 15.89
C LEU A 48 -9.80 -1.55 16.22
N ARG A 49 -10.43 -2.17 15.22
CA ARG A 49 -11.63 -3.00 15.41
C ARG A 49 -11.36 -4.18 16.33
N TYR A 50 -10.23 -4.85 16.14
CA TYR A 50 -9.90 -6.07 16.88
C TYR A 50 -9.01 -5.82 18.09
N GLY A 51 -8.38 -4.65 18.19
CA GLY A 51 -7.36 -4.37 19.22
C GLY A 51 -6.12 -5.23 19.00
N VAL A 52 -5.68 -5.34 17.75
CA VAL A 52 -4.49 -6.10 17.33
C VAL A 52 -3.51 -5.19 16.60
N SER A 53 -2.25 -5.59 16.56
CA SER A 53 -1.14 -4.83 15.98
C SER A 53 -0.59 -5.42 14.68
N SER A 54 -0.95 -6.66 14.36
CA SER A 54 -0.67 -7.33 13.08
C SER A 54 -1.59 -8.54 12.86
N VAL A 55 -1.48 -9.19 11.70
CA VAL A 55 -2.13 -10.48 11.43
C VAL A 55 -1.65 -11.58 12.38
N GLU A 56 -0.35 -11.61 12.73
CA GLU A 56 0.21 -12.60 13.66
C GLU A 56 -0.29 -12.38 15.09
N ASP A 57 -0.51 -11.13 15.50
CA ASP A 57 -1.15 -10.81 16.79
C ASP A 57 -2.61 -11.29 16.81
N MET A 58 -3.34 -11.10 15.71
CA MET A 58 -4.70 -11.61 15.58
C MET A 58 -4.74 -13.15 15.63
N GLU A 59 -3.79 -13.84 14.99
CA GLU A 59 -3.65 -15.29 15.06
C GLU A 59 -3.35 -15.77 16.48
N ALA A 60 -2.42 -15.11 17.18
CA ALA A 60 -2.08 -15.44 18.56
C ALA A 60 -3.31 -15.34 19.49
N ARG A 61 -4.18 -14.34 19.24
CA ARG A 61 -5.43 -14.16 19.99
C ARG A 61 -6.52 -15.17 19.67
N TYR A 62 -6.50 -15.77 18.48
CA TYR A 62 -7.33 -16.95 18.22
C TYR A 62 -6.81 -18.16 19.00
N GLN A 63 -5.49 -18.37 19.01
CA GLN A 63 -4.85 -19.50 19.68
C GLN A 63 -5.03 -19.47 21.20
N ASP A 64 -5.00 -18.28 21.81
CA ASP A 64 -5.22 -18.10 23.25
C ASP A 64 -6.71 -18.01 23.65
N GLY A 65 -7.62 -17.95 22.67
CA GLY A 65 -9.06 -17.88 22.87
C GLY A 65 -9.59 -16.50 23.31
N THR A 66 -8.79 -15.44 23.21
CA THR A 66 -9.20 -14.05 23.51
C THR A 66 -9.88 -13.33 22.35
N LEU A 67 -9.98 -13.98 21.19
CA LEU A 67 -10.71 -13.53 20.02
C LEU A 67 -11.43 -14.70 19.34
N GLU A 68 -12.69 -14.50 18.92
CA GLU A 68 -13.51 -15.54 18.28
C GLU A 68 -13.26 -15.59 16.77
N GLU A 69 -12.76 -16.72 16.26
CA GLU A 69 -12.40 -16.87 14.85
C GLU A 69 -13.62 -16.94 13.92
N ALA A 70 -14.70 -17.64 14.33
CA ALA A 70 -15.85 -17.90 13.47
C ALA A 70 -16.49 -16.61 12.91
N ASP A 71 -16.45 -15.52 13.69
CA ASP A 71 -17.03 -14.23 13.32
C ASP A 71 -16.01 -13.27 12.68
N SER A 72 -14.71 -13.55 12.75
CA SER A 72 -13.66 -12.62 12.34
C SER A 72 -12.65 -13.16 11.32
N TRP A 73 -12.76 -14.44 10.92
CA TRP A 73 -11.85 -15.08 9.97
C TRP A 73 -11.72 -14.36 8.61
N ARG A 74 -12.80 -13.74 8.12
CA ARG A 74 -12.77 -12.98 6.85
C ARG A 74 -11.91 -11.72 6.96
N ASP A 75 -11.99 -11.05 8.10
CA ASP A 75 -11.20 -9.86 8.36
C ASP A 75 -9.75 -10.22 8.68
N PHE A 76 -9.48 -11.38 9.28
CA PHE A 76 -8.14 -11.96 9.39
C PHE A 76 -7.50 -12.18 8.00
N GLN A 77 -8.18 -12.88 7.09
CA GLN A 77 -7.68 -13.10 5.73
C GLN A 77 -7.48 -11.77 4.97
N ARG A 78 -8.36 -10.80 5.23
CA ARG A 78 -8.21 -9.47 4.67
C ARG A 78 -6.96 -8.77 5.22
N LEU A 79 -6.73 -8.84 6.52
CA LEU A 79 -5.59 -8.23 7.18
C LEU A 79 -4.28 -8.83 6.63
N ASP A 80 -4.18 -10.16 6.57
CA ASP A 80 -3.04 -10.88 5.98
C ASP A 80 -2.67 -10.34 4.59
N ARG A 81 -3.66 -10.31 3.69
CA ARG A 81 -3.47 -9.80 2.33
C ARG A 81 -3.05 -8.34 2.31
N LEU A 82 -3.65 -7.49 3.16
CA LEU A 82 -3.34 -6.07 3.22
C LEU A 82 -1.91 -5.83 3.73
N GLU A 83 -1.47 -6.57 4.76
CA GLU A 83 -0.12 -6.47 5.29
C GLU A 83 0.92 -6.95 4.27
N PHE A 84 0.66 -8.06 3.59
CA PHE A 84 1.50 -8.52 2.48
C PHE A 84 1.61 -7.46 1.36
N GLN A 85 0.47 -6.89 0.93
CA GLN A 85 0.45 -5.84 -0.09
C GLN A 85 1.20 -4.57 0.34
N ARG A 86 1.03 -4.15 1.60
CA ARG A 86 1.74 -3.01 2.20
C ARG A 86 3.24 -3.24 2.14
N ASP A 87 3.70 -4.44 2.47
CA ASP A 87 5.11 -4.79 2.49
C ASP A 87 5.72 -4.81 1.08
N GLU A 88 5.00 -5.34 0.10
CA GLU A 88 5.40 -5.32 -1.31
C GLU A 88 5.50 -3.90 -1.86
N LEU A 89 4.49 -3.04 -1.63
CA LEU A 89 4.56 -1.64 -2.04
C LEU A 89 5.71 -0.88 -1.36
N SER A 90 5.96 -1.18 -0.08
CA SER A 90 7.08 -0.60 0.65
C SER A 90 8.43 -1.03 0.08
N LYS A 91 8.56 -2.28 -0.38
CA LYS A 91 9.77 -2.75 -1.09
C LYS A 91 9.95 -2.01 -2.41
N LEU A 92 8.89 -1.85 -3.20
CA LEU A 92 8.93 -1.10 -4.46
C LEU A 92 9.30 0.38 -4.24
N LEU A 93 8.75 1.02 -3.22
CA LEU A 93 9.07 2.42 -2.92
C LEU A 93 10.55 2.60 -2.56
N ARG A 94 11.13 1.63 -1.84
CA ARG A 94 12.57 1.61 -1.51
C ARG A 94 13.47 1.48 -2.74
N THR A 95 13.01 0.89 -3.84
CA THR A 95 13.83 0.82 -5.08
C THR A 95 13.84 2.14 -5.85
N LEU A 96 12.94 3.08 -5.52
CA LEU A 96 12.86 4.41 -6.12
C LEU A 96 13.63 5.49 -5.34
N GLN A 97 14.00 5.20 -4.08
CA GLN A 97 14.85 6.04 -3.21
C GLN A 97 16.29 6.04 -3.71
#